data_AF-A0A9D3SAI1-F1
#
_entry.id   AF-A0A9D3SAI1-F1
#
_cell.length_a   1.000
_cell.length_b   1.000
_cell.length_c   1.000
_cell.angle_alpha   90.00
_cell.angle_beta   90.00
_cell.angle_gamma   90.00
#
_symmetry.space_group_name_H-M   'P 1'
#
loop_
_entity.id
_entity.type
_entity.pdbx_description
1 polymer ?
#
loop_
_entity_poly.entity_id
_entity_poly.type
_entity_poly.pdbx_seq_one_letter_code
_entity_poly.pdbx_strand_id
1 'polypeptide(L)'
;MAQIYESAVSVQSHNKNMTDLPRLAAQLIKAGHPLELMDEDAAHVPLIWVSAVLHELVKILGDQRVFVLSVLGIQSSGKSTMLNAMFGLQFAVSAGRCTRGAFMQLWRAKFEKKITELLDDLVKNMKRNLSELLQLQNTRENFDRKARQKEYNEKLFNLSKELAQELKGKNTD
;
A
#
# COMPACT_ATOMS: atom_id res chain seq x y z
N MET A 1 13.12 29.07 -7.61
CA MET A 1 13.74 28.10 -8.55
C MET A 1 13.32 28.33 -9.98
N ALA A 2 12.02 28.45 -10.27
CA ALA A 2 11.52 28.65 -11.63
C ALA A 2 12.14 29.86 -12.36
N GLN A 3 12.12 31.04 -11.73
CA GLN A 3 12.71 32.26 -12.31
C GLN A 3 14.23 32.17 -12.52
N ILE A 4 14.94 31.46 -11.65
CA ILE A 4 16.40 31.23 -11.77
C ILE A 4 16.68 30.34 -12.98
N TYR A 5 15.88 29.29 -13.17
CA TYR A 5 16.00 28.42 -14.33
C TYR A 5 15.70 29.18 -15.64
N GLU A 6 14.60 29.94 -15.70
CA GLU A 6 14.25 30.69 -16.91
C GLU A 6 15.29 31.75 -17.28
N SER A 7 15.80 32.48 -16.29
CA SER A 7 16.87 33.45 -16.52
C SER A 7 18.17 32.78 -16.97
N ALA A 8 18.56 31.65 -16.38
CA ALA A 8 19.75 30.90 -16.79
C ALA A 8 19.66 30.35 -18.22
N VAL A 9 18.47 29.89 -18.65
CA VAL A 9 18.21 29.42 -20.02
C VAL A 9 18.22 30.60 -21.01
N SER A 10 17.59 31.72 -20.66
CA SER A 10 17.53 32.92 -21.50
C SER A 10 18.92 33.50 -21.80
N VAL A 11 19.85 33.41 -20.83
CA VAL A 11 21.22 33.93 -20.94
C VAL A 11 22.19 32.91 -21.58
N GLN A 12 21.72 31.74 -22.05
CA GLN A 12 22.55 30.66 -22.62
C GLN A 12 23.74 30.22 -21.74
N SER A 13 23.65 30.42 -20.42
CA SER A 13 24.69 29.99 -19.50
C SER A 13 24.64 28.46 -19.39
N HIS A 14 25.59 27.77 -20.02
CA HIS A 14 25.67 26.30 -20.00
C HIS A 14 26.22 25.82 -18.65
N ASN A 15 25.46 26.01 -17.59
CA ASN A 15 25.81 25.55 -16.26
C ASN A 15 25.18 24.17 -16.04
N LYS A 16 26.01 23.10 -15.97
CA LYS A 16 25.56 21.70 -15.84
C LYS A 16 24.60 21.48 -14.66
N ASN A 17 24.71 22.28 -13.60
CA ASN A 17 23.84 22.17 -12.43
C ASN A 17 22.38 22.56 -12.73
N MET A 18 22.14 23.36 -13.78
CA MET A 18 20.81 23.86 -14.12
C MET A 18 20.03 22.89 -15.00
N THR A 19 20.68 21.96 -15.71
CA THR A 19 20.01 20.98 -16.56
C THR A 19 19.28 19.88 -15.77
N ASP A 20 19.71 19.59 -14.55
CA ASP A 20 19.11 18.54 -13.71
C ASP A 20 17.95 19.04 -12.83
N LEU A 21 17.79 20.37 -12.73
CA LEU A 21 16.78 21.00 -11.88
C LEU A 21 15.35 20.57 -12.23
N PRO A 22 14.95 20.54 -13.52
CA PRO A 22 13.61 20.07 -13.91
C PRO A 22 13.38 18.59 -13.52
N ARG A 23 14.42 17.76 -13.65
CA ARG A 23 14.36 16.34 -13.27
C ARG A 23 14.17 16.18 -11.76
N LEU A 24 14.88 16.95 -10.95
CA LEU A 24 14.72 16.95 -9.49
C LEU A 24 13.30 17.38 -9.10
N ALA A 25 12.79 18.46 -9.70
CA ALA A 25 11.42 18.92 -9.46
C ALA A 25 10.38 17.85 -9.85
N ALA A 26 10.56 17.16 -10.98
CA ALA A 26 9.69 16.06 -11.39
C ALA A 26 9.72 14.88 -10.39
N GLN A 27 10.89 14.57 -9.81
CA GLN A 27 10.98 13.56 -8.74
C GLN A 27 10.23 13.99 -7.47
N LEU A 28 10.32 15.27 -7.08
CA LEU A 28 9.58 15.81 -5.94
C LEU A 28 8.06 15.74 -6.18
N ILE A 29 7.59 16.06 -7.38
CA ILE A 29 6.19 15.93 -7.78
C ILE A 29 5.75 14.47 -7.71
N LYS A 30 6.55 13.53 -8.22
CA LYS A 30 6.27 12.08 -8.10
C LYS A 30 6.15 11.63 -6.64
N ALA A 31 6.98 12.19 -5.76
CA ALA A 31 6.92 11.92 -4.32
C ALA A 31 5.73 12.60 -3.62
N GLY A 32 4.97 13.42 -4.34
CA GLY A 32 3.76 14.08 -3.85
C GLY A 32 4.00 15.48 -3.30
N HIS A 33 5.09 16.16 -3.63
CA HIS A 33 5.32 17.56 -3.24
C HIS A 33 4.68 18.52 -4.25
N PRO A 34 4.13 19.67 -3.80
CA PRO A 34 3.55 20.66 -4.70
C PRO A 34 4.64 21.40 -5.50
N LEU A 35 4.33 21.70 -6.75
CA LEU A 35 5.07 22.61 -7.63
C LEU A 35 4.30 23.92 -7.75
N GLU A 36 4.97 25.03 -7.48
CA GLU A 36 4.44 26.37 -7.75
C GLU A 36 4.48 26.67 -9.26
N LEU A 37 3.33 26.99 -9.83
CA LEU A 37 3.15 27.32 -11.24
C LEU A 37 3.13 28.83 -11.50
N MET A 38 2.73 29.63 -10.52
CA MET A 38 2.63 31.07 -10.65
C MET A 38 2.67 31.68 -9.26
N ASP A 39 3.46 32.73 -9.08
CA ASP A 39 3.42 33.58 -7.89
C ASP A 39 2.48 34.77 -8.15
N GLU A 40 1.71 35.17 -7.13
CA GLU A 40 0.76 36.28 -7.19
C GLU A 40 1.46 37.62 -7.50
N ASP A 41 2.65 37.83 -6.95
CA ASP A 41 3.37 39.11 -7.09
C ASP A 41 3.99 39.28 -8.49
N ALA A 42 4.23 38.18 -9.20
CA ALA A 42 4.82 38.21 -10.53
C ALA A 42 3.77 38.17 -11.66
N ALA A 43 2.56 37.67 -11.39
CA ALA A 43 1.50 37.39 -12.39
C ALA A 43 2.04 36.67 -13.66
N HIS A 44 3.13 35.92 -13.50
CA HIS A 44 3.92 35.36 -14.58
C HIS A 44 4.05 33.86 -14.38
N VAL A 45 3.66 33.10 -15.39
CA VAL A 45 3.85 31.65 -15.43
C VAL A 45 5.17 31.36 -16.14
N PRO A 46 6.16 30.77 -15.46
CA PRO A 46 7.43 30.42 -16.08
C PRO A 46 7.27 29.18 -16.96
N LEU A 47 6.77 29.37 -18.18
CA LEU A 47 6.41 28.31 -19.13
C LEU A 47 7.60 27.43 -19.52
N ILE A 48 8.81 27.99 -19.60
CA ILE A 48 10.00 27.21 -19.96
C ILE A 48 10.31 26.23 -18.82
N TRP A 49 10.23 26.71 -17.57
CA TRP A 49 10.40 25.87 -16.39
C TRP A 49 9.32 24.79 -16.29
N VAL A 50 8.05 25.19 -16.37
CA VAL A 50 6.91 24.26 -16.24
C VAL A 50 6.96 23.19 -17.33
N SER A 51 7.23 23.57 -18.58
CA SER A 51 7.37 22.64 -19.70
C SER A 51 8.51 21.64 -19.49
N ALA A 52 9.67 22.11 -19.03
CA ALA A 52 10.81 21.24 -18.74
C ALA A 52 10.52 20.23 -17.62
N VAL A 53 9.86 20.68 -16.55
CA VAL A 53 9.46 19.80 -15.43
C VAL A 53 8.43 18.77 -15.88
N LEU A 54 7.42 19.17 -16.66
CA LEU A 54 6.40 18.25 -17.18
C LEU A 54 7.00 17.23 -18.16
N HIS A 55 7.95 17.64 -19.00
CA HIS A 55 8.70 16.71 -19.87
C HIS A 55 9.44 15.63 -19.07
N GLU A 56 10.17 16.02 -18.03
CA GLU A 56 10.85 15.07 -17.15
C GLU A 56 9.85 14.19 -16.38
N LEU A 57 8.71 14.75 -15.98
CA LEU A 57 7.65 14.00 -15.30
C LEU A 57 7.05 12.92 -16.22
N VAL A 58 6.79 13.22 -17.49
CA VAL A 58 6.33 12.25 -18.49
C VAL A 58 7.35 11.13 -18.67
N LYS A 59 8.65 11.44 -18.76
CA LYS A 59 9.71 10.41 -18.83
C LYS A 59 9.71 9.50 -17.58
N ILE A 60 9.47 10.07 -16.40
CA ILE A 60 9.50 9.34 -15.12
C ILE A 60 8.25 8.49 -14.88
N LEU A 61 7.08 8.96 -15.32
CA LEU A 61 5.80 8.27 -15.14
C LEU A 61 5.46 7.32 -16.31
N GLY A 62 6.09 7.53 -17.47
CA GLY A 62 5.68 6.92 -18.74
C GLY A 62 4.48 7.64 -19.34
N ASP A 63 4.05 7.18 -20.51
CA ASP A 63 2.85 7.68 -21.17
C ASP A 63 1.61 7.20 -20.41
N GLN A 64 1.09 8.05 -19.52
CA GLN A 64 -0.01 7.76 -18.61
C GLN A 64 -1.11 8.79 -18.81
N ARG A 65 -2.36 8.33 -18.82
CA ARG A 65 -3.51 9.25 -18.78
C ARG A 65 -3.62 9.85 -17.38
N VAL A 66 -3.61 11.18 -17.31
CA VAL A 66 -3.78 11.93 -16.07
C VAL A 66 -5.14 12.65 -16.07
N PHE A 67 -5.76 12.72 -14.90
CA PHE A 67 -6.96 13.53 -14.67
C PHE A 67 -6.55 14.82 -13.96
N VAL A 68 -6.97 15.97 -14.48
CA VAL A 68 -6.64 17.29 -13.91
C VAL A 68 -7.87 17.85 -13.19
N LEU A 69 -7.74 18.04 -11.87
CA LEU A 69 -8.74 18.73 -11.05
C LEU A 69 -8.22 20.14 -10.73
N SER A 70 -8.90 21.17 -11.24
CA SER A 70 -8.59 22.57 -10.95
C SER A 70 -9.58 23.14 -9.95
N VAL A 71 -9.08 23.79 -8.89
CA VAL A 71 -9.89 24.43 -7.86
C VAL A 71 -9.53 25.91 -7.79
N LEU A 72 -10.50 26.76 -8.08
CA LEU A 72 -10.38 28.22 -8.07
C LEU A 72 -11.45 28.80 -7.14
N GLY A 73 -11.18 29.98 -6.57
CA GLY A 73 -12.16 30.68 -5.75
C GLY A 73 -11.54 31.73 -4.86
N ILE A 74 -12.40 32.56 -4.27
CA ILE A 74 -12.05 33.70 -3.43
C ILE A 74 -11.09 33.28 -2.31
N GLN A 75 -10.14 34.13 -1.95
CA GLN A 75 -9.21 33.89 -0.86
C GLN A 75 -9.96 33.50 0.44
N SER A 76 -9.36 32.65 1.27
CA SER A 76 -9.94 32.18 2.54
C SER A 76 -11.24 31.35 2.44
N SER A 77 -11.62 30.88 1.25
CA SER A 77 -12.81 30.04 1.04
C SER A 77 -12.65 28.54 1.39
N GLY A 78 -11.59 28.15 2.11
CA GLY A 78 -11.40 26.77 2.57
C GLY A 78 -10.96 25.74 1.51
N LYS A 79 -10.56 26.15 0.30
CA LYS A 79 -10.13 25.24 -0.80
C LYS A 79 -9.05 24.24 -0.37
N SER A 80 -7.94 24.73 0.18
CA SER A 80 -6.83 23.90 0.64
C SER A 80 -7.26 22.96 1.78
N THR A 81 -8.14 23.43 2.68
CA THR A 81 -8.73 22.61 3.75
C THR A 81 -9.54 21.45 3.18
N MET A 82 -10.39 21.72 2.19
CA MET A 82 -11.21 20.70 1.52
C MET A 82 -10.33 19.69 0.78
N LEU A 83 -9.33 20.15 0.03
CA LEU A 83 -8.40 19.27 -0.69
C LEU A 83 -7.56 18.40 0.25
N ASN A 84 -7.07 18.96 1.36
CA ASN A 84 -6.36 18.20 2.39
C ASN A 84 -7.27 17.13 3.01
N ALA A 85 -8.53 17.46 3.30
CA ALA A 85 -9.49 16.51 3.87
C ALA A 85 -9.89 15.40 2.89
N MET A 86 -10.20 15.75 1.63
CA MET A 86 -10.71 14.79 0.64
C MET A 86 -9.64 13.86 0.09
N PHE A 87 -8.44 14.39 -0.15
CA PHE A 87 -7.38 13.66 -0.83
C PHE A 87 -6.17 13.36 0.06
N GLY A 88 -6.20 13.77 1.33
CA GLY A 88 -5.07 13.58 2.26
C GLY A 88 -3.84 14.40 1.87
N LEU A 89 -4.04 15.53 1.21
CA LEU A 89 -2.97 16.44 0.77
C LEU A 89 -2.43 17.27 1.95
N GLN A 90 -1.29 17.93 1.74
CA GLN A 90 -0.60 18.72 2.77
C GLN A 90 -0.38 20.16 2.31
N PHE A 91 -1.39 20.76 1.68
CA PHE A 91 -1.35 22.19 1.37
C PHE A 91 -1.28 23.00 2.67
N ALA A 92 -0.51 24.08 2.65
CA ALA A 92 -0.45 24.99 3.79
C ALA A 92 -1.84 25.58 4.08
N VAL A 93 -2.30 25.43 5.32
CA VAL A 93 -3.56 25.99 5.83
C VAL A 93 -3.25 26.79 7.09
N SER A 94 -3.28 28.13 7.02
CA SER A 94 -3.27 28.97 8.22
C SER A 94 -4.23 30.13 8.08
N ALA A 95 -4.80 30.58 9.19
CA ALA A 95 -5.49 31.86 9.23
C ALA A 95 -4.50 32.96 8.79
N GLY A 96 -4.91 33.82 7.86
CA GLY A 96 -4.10 34.94 7.35
C GLY A 96 -2.99 34.59 6.34
N ARG A 97 -2.61 33.32 6.15
CA ARG A 97 -1.74 32.90 5.03
C ARG A 97 -2.54 32.04 4.07
N CYS A 98 -3.25 32.69 3.16
CA CYS A 98 -3.83 31.95 2.05
C CYS A 98 -2.74 31.58 1.05
N THR A 99 -2.97 30.51 0.30
CA THR A 99 -2.15 30.17 -0.86
C THR A 99 -2.09 31.38 -1.79
N ARG A 100 -0.90 31.94 -1.99
CA ARG A 100 -0.62 33.01 -2.94
C ARG A 100 -0.09 32.37 -4.20
N GLY A 101 -0.73 32.60 -5.35
CA GLY A 101 -0.34 31.94 -6.60
C GLY A 101 -1.05 30.62 -6.89
N ALA A 102 -0.55 29.90 -7.90
CA ALA A 102 -1.11 28.63 -8.39
C ALA A 102 -0.14 27.48 -8.13
N PHE A 103 -0.65 26.35 -7.65
CA PHE A 103 0.16 25.16 -7.33
C PHE A 103 -0.42 23.92 -7.98
N MET A 104 0.47 23.00 -8.33
CA MET A 104 0.14 21.68 -8.89
C MET A 104 0.77 20.60 -8.02
N GLN A 105 0.01 19.56 -7.70
CA GLN A 105 0.50 18.40 -6.96
C GLN A 105 -0.03 17.13 -7.61
N LEU A 106 0.86 16.16 -7.82
CA LEU A 106 0.45 14.86 -8.33
C LEU A 106 -0.07 14.00 -7.18
N TRP A 107 -1.34 13.60 -7.27
CA TRP A 107 -1.95 12.65 -6.36
C TRP A 107 -2.10 11.30 -7.05
N ARG A 108 -1.54 10.25 -6.45
CA ARG A 108 -1.80 8.87 -6.85
C ARG A 108 -2.73 8.26 -5.81
N ALA A 109 -3.84 7.68 -6.28
CA ALA A 109 -4.73 6.93 -5.42
C ALA A 109 -3.94 5.83 -4.70
N LYS A 110 -3.69 6.00 -3.40
CA LYS A 110 -3.03 4.99 -2.57
C LYS A 110 -3.98 3.85 -2.20
N PHE A 111 -5.26 3.96 -2.61
CA PHE A 111 -6.32 3.06 -2.20
C PHE A 111 -6.14 1.66 -2.80
N GLU A 112 -5.80 1.56 -4.09
CA GLU A 112 -5.58 0.26 -4.74
C GLU A 112 -4.46 -0.54 -4.06
N LYS A 113 -3.30 0.09 -3.84
CA LYS A 113 -2.18 -0.57 -3.16
C LYS A 113 -2.57 -1.05 -1.76
N LYS A 114 -3.30 -0.22 -0.99
CA LYS A 114 -3.72 -0.57 0.36
C LYS A 114 -4.79 -1.68 0.37
N ILE A 115 -5.70 -1.70 -0.62
CA ILE A 115 -6.63 -2.81 -0.81
C ILE A 115 -5.86 -4.09 -1.11
N THR A 116 -4.89 -4.05 -2.03
CA THR A 116 -4.08 -5.23 -2.38
C THR A 116 -3.32 -5.76 -1.18
N GLU A 117 -2.67 -4.90 -0.39
CA GLU A 117 -1.99 -5.28 0.85
C GLU A 117 -2.95 -5.95 1.86
N LEU A 118 -4.14 -5.38 2.05
CA LEU A 118 -5.15 -5.97 2.94
C LEU A 118 -5.69 -7.32 2.44
N LEU A 119 -5.87 -7.46 1.12
CA LEU A 119 -6.29 -8.73 0.51
C LEU A 119 -5.22 -9.81 0.68
N ASP A 120 -3.94 -9.46 0.46
CA ASP A 120 -2.82 -10.38 0.66
C ASP A 120 -2.72 -10.85 2.11
N ASP A 121 -2.85 -9.94 3.07
CA ASP A 121 -2.88 -10.27 4.50
C ASP A 121 -4.06 -11.18 4.87
N LEU A 122 -5.26 -10.90 4.32
CA LEU A 122 -6.44 -11.73 4.53
C LEU A 122 -6.24 -13.15 4.02
N VAL A 123 -5.74 -13.29 2.78
CA VAL A 123 -5.47 -14.60 2.16
C VAL A 123 -4.41 -15.37 2.95
N LYS A 124 -3.35 -14.69 3.40
CA LYS A 124 -2.28 -15.29 4.19
C LYS A 124 -2.80 -15.82 5.53
N ASN A 125 -3.63 -15.03 6.22
CA ASN A 125 -4.24 -15.44 7.48
C ASN A 125 -5.20 -16.62 7.30
N MET A 126 -6.02 -16.59 6.23
CA MET A 126 -6.95 -17.69 5.94
C MET A 126 -6.21 -19.01 5.65
N LYS A 127 -5.10 -18.95 4.89
CA LYS A 127 -4.24 -20.12 4.65
C LYS A 127 -3.65 -20.69 5.94
N ARG A 128 -3.18 -19.82 6.85
CA ARG A 128 -2.67 -20.24 8.17
C ARG A 128 -3.75 -20.93 8.99
N ASN A 129 -4.91 -20.30 9.13
CA ASN A 129 -6.03 -20.87 9.88
C ASN A 129 -6.47 -22.22 9.30
N LEU A 130 -6.53 -22.34 7.96
CA LEU A 130 -6.89 -23.61 7.33
C LEU A 130 -5.85 -24.71 7.61
N SER A 131 -4.56 -24.38 7.57
CA SER A 131 -3.51 -25.35 7.91
C SER A 131 -3.58 -25.80 9.37
N GLU A 132 -3.89 -24.89 10.30
CA GLU A 132 -4.10 -25.21 11.71
C GLU A 132 -5.33 -26.12 11.90
N LEU A 133 -6.45 -25.81 11.25
CA LEU A 133 -7.67 -26.63 11.31
C LEU A 133 -7.44 -28.05 10.75
N LEU A 134 -6.70 -28.17 9.64
CA LEU A 134 -6.35 -29.47 9.07
C LEU A 134 -5.47 -30.29 10.03
N GLN A 135 -4.51 -29.66 10.71
CA GLN A 135 -3.69 -30.33 11.71
C GLN A 135 -4.51 -30.81 12.91
N LEU A 136 -5.44 -29.98 13.39
CA LEU A 136 -6.36 -30.35 14.48
C LEU A 136 -7.24 -31.54 14.09
N GLN A 137 -7.78 -31.55 12.87
CA GLN A 137 -8.60 -32.66 12.38
C GLN A 137 -7.80 -33.97 12.32
N ASN A 138 -6.60 -33.95 11.72
CA ASN A 138 -5.73 -35.13 11.66
C ASN A 138 -5.33 -35.63 13.05
N THR A 139 -5.09 -34.72 13.99
CA THR A 139 -4.76 -35.07 15.37
C THR A 139 -5.93 -35.78 16.03
N ARG A 140 -7.14 -35.24 15.89
CA ARG A 140 -8.36 -35.84 16.43
C ARG A 140 -8.62 -37.24 15.86
N GLU A 141 -8.54 -37.40 14.54
CA GLU A 141 -8.71 -38.70 13.87
C GLU A 141 -7.69 -39.74 14.36
N ASN A 142 -6.44 -39.32 14.58
CA ASN A 142 -5.41 -40.19 15.13
C ASN A 142 -5.69 -40.61 16.57
N PHE A 143 -6.20 -39.70 17.41
CA PHE A 143 -6.62 -40.04 18.77
C PHE A 143 -7.79 -41.04 18.77
N ASP A 144 -8.82 -40.78 17.97
CA ASP A 144 -9.98 -41.67 17.85
C ASP A 144 -9.58 -43.05 17.33
N ARG A 145 -8.62 -43.12 16.40
CA ARG A 145 -8.05 -44.39 15.91
C ARG A 145 -7.30 -45.14 17.01
N LYS A 146 -6.47 -44.47 17.81
CA LYS A 146 -5.75 -45.08 18.93
C LYS A 146 -6.69 -45.57 20.02
N ALA A 147 -7.73 -44.81 20.34
CA ALA A 147 -8.75 -45.20 21.32
C ALA A 147 -9.47 -46.49 20.90
N ARG A 148 -9.93 -46.56 19.63
CA ARG A 148 -10.53 -47.79 19.08
C ARG A 148 -9.59 -48.98 19.10
N GLN A 149 -8.31 -48.79 18.74
CA GLN A 149 -7.33 -49.87 18.78
C GLN A 149 -7.11 -50.39 20.21
N LYS A 150 -7.08 -49.49 21.20
CA LYS A 150 -6.95 -49.88 22.61
C LYS A 150 -8.12 -50.74 23.06
N GLU A 151 -9.35 -50.31 22.76
CA GLU A 151 -10.58 -51.04 23.12
C GLU A 151 -10.61 -52.44 22.50
N TYR A 152 -10.23 -52.55 21.22
CA TYR A 152 -10.15 -53.84 20.53
C TYR A 152 -9.10 -54.77 21.16
N ASN A 153 -7.90 -54.26 21.46
CA ASN A 153 -6.84 -55.05 22.10
C ASN A 153 -7.24 -55.53 23.51
N GLU A 154 -7.95 -54.69 24.26
CA GLU A 154 -8.43 -55.02 25.60
C GLU A 154 -9.51 -56.12 25.58
N LYS A 155 -10.43 -56.08 24.60
CA LYS A 155 -11.39 -57.16 24.34
C LYS A 155 -10.69 -58.48 24.00
N LEU A 156 -9.72 -58.44 23.10
CA LEU A 156 -8.92 -59.61 22.71
C LEU A 156 -8.17 -60.23 23.89
N PHE A 157 -7.59 -59.40 24.75
CA PHE A 157 -6.89 -59.85 25.94
C PHE A 157 -7.82 -60.55 26.94
N ASN A 158 -8.99 -59.96 27.21
CA ASN A 158 -9.97 -60.56 28.11
C ASN A 158 -10.49 -61.90 27.59
N LEU A 159 -10.82 -61.98 26.29
CA LEU A 159 -11.25 -63.23 25.66
C LEU A 159 -10.16 -64.31 25.74
N SER A 160 -8.90 -63.94 25.49
CA SER A 160 -7.77 -64.85 25.62
C SER A 160 -7.61 -65.37 27.06
N LYS A 161 -7.88 -64.54 28.07
CA LYS A 161 -7.80 -64.90 29.48
C LYS A 161 -8.91 -65.89 29.87
N GLU A 162 -10.13 -65.65 29.41
CA GLU A 162 -11.29 -66.55 29.64
C GLU A 162 -11.05 -67.93 29.01
N LEU A 163 -10.63 -67.97 27.74
CA LEU A 163 -10.36 -69.24 27.04
C LEU A 163 -9.27 -70.08 27.74
N ALA A 164 -8.22 -69.42 28.22
CA ALA A 164 -7.14 -70.07 28.97
C ALA A 164 -7.63 -70.66 30.31
N GLN A 165 -8.62 -70.03 30.96
CA GLN A 165 -9.25 -70.57 32.17
C GLN A 165 -10.13 -71.78 31.87
N GLU A 166 -10.93 -71.75 30.80
CA GLU A 166 -11.76 -72.89 30.39
C GLU A 166 -10.93 -74.13 30.04
N LEU A 167 -9.84 -73.95 29.28
CA LEU A 167 -8.93 -75.04 28.92
C LEU A 167 -8.20 -75.64 30.13
N LYS A 168 -8.00 -74.86 31.20
CA LYS A 168 -7.41 -75.36 32.45
C LYS A 168 -8.39 -76.22 33.26
N GLY A 169 -9.69 -75.92 33.20
CA GLY A 169 -10.74 -76.68 33.91
C GLY A 169 -11.12 -78.00 33.22
N LYS A 170 -10.91 -78.13 31.92
CA LYS A 170 -11.19 -79.36 31.15
C LYS A 170 -10.14 -80.47 31.28
N ASN A 171 -8.98 -80.19 31.86
CA ASN A 171 -7.88 -81.16 32.02
C ASN A 171 -7.82 -81.78 33.45
N THR A 172 -8.87 -81.61 34.26
CA THR A 172 -8.95 -82.08 35.66
C THR A 172 -10.00 -83.17 35.92
N ASP A 173 -10.60 -83.73 34.88
CA ASP A 173 -11.44 -84.95 34.96
C ASP A 173 -10.75 -86.15 34.29
#